data_AF-A0A3M1GT79-F1
#
_entry.id   AF-A0A3M1GT79-F1
#
_cell.length_a   1.000
_cell.length_b   1.000
_cell.length_c   1.000
_cell.angle_alpha   90.00
_cell.angle_beta   90.00
_cell.angle_gamma   90.00
#
_symmetry.space_group_name_H-M   'P 1'
#
loop_
_entity.id
_entity.type
_entity.pdbx_description
1 polymer ?
#
loop_
_entity_poly.entity_id
_entity_poly.type
_entity_poly.pdbx_seq_one_letter_code
_entity_poly.pdbx_strand_id
1 'polypeptide(L)'
;MLSADFAAVQWARKMAAAIEPLSGLPPDELGKLAHFLQILADFRAAGGELSAPQLQVILQNLHTRQLVRLEPDKGGVLVEFSGGGFAFERFLIRDDGRVPNFRYEAKKE
;
A
#
# COMPACT_ATOMS: atom_id res chain seq x y z
N MET A 1 13.93 16.96 -34.08
CA MET A 1 12.87 16.32 -33.28
C MET A 1 13.49 15.08 -32.62
N LEU A 2 14.16 15.24 -31.47
CA LEU A 2 14.94 14.18 -30.78
C LEU A 2 14.75 14.21 -29.24
N SER A 3 13.84 15.06 -28.73
CA SER A 3 13.67 15.31 -27.29
C SER A 3 12.57 14.48 -26.62
N ALA A 4 11.63 13.91 -27.40
CA ALA A 4 10.56 13.07 -26.87
C ALA A 4 11.04 11.69 -26.39
N ASP A 5 12.26 11.28 -26.78
CA ASP A 5 12.77 9.93 -26.54
C ASP A 5 13.60 9.82 -25.25
N PHE A 6 14.39 10.84 -24.91
CA PHE A 6 15.30 10.74 -23.76
C PHE A 6 14.57 10.67 -22.41
N ALA A 7 13.56 11.52 -22.20
CA ALA A 7 12.79 11.51 -20.95
C ALA A 7 12.00 10.21 -20.79
N ALA A 8 11.42 9.69 -21.88
CA ALA A 8 10.72 8.41 -21.90
C ALA A 8 11.66 7.25 -21.56
N VAL A 9 12.87 7.21 -22.13
CA VAL A 9 13.90 6.21 -21.81
C VAL A 9 14.34 6.29 -20.34
N GLN A 10 14.58 7.50 -19.82
CA GLN A 10 14.94 7.67 -18.40
C GLN A 10 13.82 7.23 -17.46
N TRP A 11 12.57 7.52 -17.81
CA TRP A 11 11.41 7.04 -17.08
C TRP A 11 11.33 5.50 -17.11
N ALA A 12 11.44 4.90 -18.30
CA ALA A 12 11.37 3.44 -18.46
C ALA A 12 12.45 2.72 -17.65
N ARG A 13 13.69 3.23 -17.64
CA ARG A 13 14.79 2.68 -16.82
C ARG A 13 14.50 2.72 -15.33
N LYS A 14 13.95 3.85 -14.84
CA LYS A 14 13.56 3.99 -13.43
C LYS A 14 12.45 3.01 -13.05
N MET A 15 11.45 2.84 -13.91
CA MET A 15 10.35 1.90 -13.67
C MET A 15 10.82 0.45 -13.71
N ALA A 16 11.67 0.09 -14.68
CA ALA A 16 12.26 -1.24 -14.75
C ALA A 16 13.00 -1.61 -13.47
N ALA A 17 13.86 -0.72 -12.95
CA ALA A 17 14.57 -0.95 -11.70
C ALA A 17 13.64 -1.03 -10.47
N ALA A 18 12.52 -0.30 -10.47
CA ALA A 18 11.55 -0.33 -9.37
C ALA A 18 10.68 -1.60 -9.38
N ILE A 19 10.41 -2.16 -10.56
CA ILE A 19 9.49 -3.29 -10.75
C ILE A 19 10.22 -4.63 -10.84
N GLU A 20 11.51 -4.66 -11.21
CA GLU A 20 12.31 -5.89 -11.29
C GLU A 20 12.23 -6.77 -10.02
N PRO A 21 12.29 -6.24 -8.78
CA PRO A 21 12.14 -7.08 -7.58
C PRO A 21 10.76 -7.77 -7.49
N LEU A 22 9.75 -7.23 -8.17
CA LEU A 22 8.38 -7.74 -8.16
C LEU A 22 8.18 -8.88 -9.16
N SER A 23 9.02 -9.02 -10.18
CA SER A 23 8.81 -10.01 -11.25
C SER A 23 8.94 -11.47 -10.78
N GLY A 24 9.53 -11.70 -9.60
CA GLY A 24 9.63 -13.02 -8.98
C GLY A 24 8.46 -13.38 -8.05
N LEU A 25 7.49 -12.49 -7.86
CA LEU A 25 6.37 -12.73 -6.94
C LEU A 25 5.34 -13.72 -7.54
N PRO A 26 4.73 -14.58 -6.71
CA PRO A 26 3.59 -15.40 -7.10
C PRO A 26 2.40 -14.56 -7.64
N PRO A 27 1.54 -15.12 -8.51
CA PRO A 27 0.41 -14.39 -9.09
C PRO A 27 -0.54 -13.74 -8.09
N ASP A 28 -0.79 -14.40 -6.95
CA ASP A 28 -1.66 -13.89 -5.88
C ASP A 28 -1.01 -12.70 -5.15
N GLU A 29 0.28 -12.78 -4.83
CA GLU A 29 1.04 -11.67 -4.24
C GLU A 29 1.12 -10.46 -5.19
N LEU A 30 1.31 -10.71 -6.50
CA LEU A 30 1.21 -9.67 -7.53
C LEU A 30 -0.18 -9.03 -7.56
N GLY A 31 -1.24 -9.83 -7.43
CA GLY A 31 -2.61 -9.34 -7.37
C GLY A 31 -2.86 -8.41 -6.18
N LYS A 32 -2.37 -8.79 -4.98
CA LYS A 32 -2.46 -7.96 -3.78
C LYS A 32 -1.68 -6.66 -3.94
N LEU A 33 -0.49 -6.71 -4.54
CA LEU A 33 0.33 -5.53 -4.78
C LEU A 33 -0.30 -4.60 -5.82
N ALA A 34 -0.86 -5.13 -6.91
CA ALA A 34 -1.58 -4.34 -7.92
C ALA A 34 -2.78 -3.61 -7.29
N HIS A 35 -3.54 -4.31 -6.45
CA HIS A 35 -4.65 -3.72 -5.71
C HIS A 35 -4.19 -2.62 -4.74
N PHE A 36 -3.10 -2.86 -4.00
CA PHE A 36 -2.49 -1.86 -3.14
C PHE A 36 -2.09 -0.59 -3.92
N LEU A 37 -1.44 -0.74 -5.08
CA LEU A 37 -1.02 0.40 -5.91
C LEU A 37 -2.22 1.22 -6.38
N GLN A 38 -3.35 0.58 -6.70
CA GLN A 38 -4.59 1.27 -7.04
C GLN A 38 -5.11 2.10 -5.84
N ILE A 39 -5.21 1.48 -4.66
CA ILE A 39 -5.66 2.19 -3.44
C ILE A 39 -4.71 3.34 -3.08
N LEU A 40 -3.40 3.14 -3.25
CA LEU A 40 -2.40 4.18 -3.01
C LEU A 40 -2.56 5.35 -3.97
N ALA A 41 -2.86 5.09 -5.25
CA ALA A 41 -3.12 6.13 -6.23
C ALA A 41 -4.36 6.95 -5.87
N ASP A 42 -5.45 6.29 -5.47
CA ASP A 42 -6.69 6.93 -5.04
C ASP A 42 -6.46 7.77 -3.76
N PHE A 43 -5.71 7.23 -2.79
CA PHE A 43 -5.34 7.93 -1.56
C PHE A 43 -4.50 9.17 -1.83
N ARG A 44 -3.52 9.08 -2.74
CA ARG A 44 -2.69 10.23 -3.18
C ARG A 44 -3.53 11.28 -3.91
N ALA A 45 -4.47 10.86 -4.76
CA ALA A 45 -5.38 11.78 -5.45
C ALA A 45 -6.29 12.55 -4.47
N ALA A 46 -6.63 11.95 -3.32
CA ALA A 46 -7.33 12.60 -2.23
C ALA A 46 -6.44 13.48 -1.32
N GLY A 47 -5.15 13.63 -1.65
CA GLY A 47 -4.19 14.43 -0.88
C GLY A 47 -3.56 13.68 0.31
N GLY A 48 -3.77 12.37 0.42
CA GLY A 48 -3.14 11.52 1.41
C GLY A 48 -1.68 11.24 1.09
N GLU A 49 -0.84 11.12 2.12
CA GLU A 49 0.54 10.68 2.00
C GLU A 49 0.84 9.56 3.00
N LEU A 50 1.69 8.62 2.60
CA LEU A 50 2.23 7.60 3.51
C LEU A 50 3.69 7.90 3.82
N SER A 51 4.03 7.84 5.09
CA SER A 51 5.41 7.76 5.54
C SER A 51 6.03 6.41 5.16
N ALA A 52 7.36 6.33 5.11
CA ALA A 52 8.05 5.07 4.86
C ALA A 52 7.72 3.99 5.91
N PRO A 53 7.66 4.30 7.23
CA PRO A 53 7.19 3.34 8.23
C PRO A 53 5.75 2.85 7.99
N GLN A 54 4.82 3.74 7.63
CA GLN A 54 3.43 3.35 7.32
C GLN A 54 3.38 2.39 6.13
N LEU A 55 4.12 2.71 5.06
CA LEU A 55 4.23 1.87 3.88
C LEU A 55 4.77 0.48 4.24
N GLN A 56 5.80 0.40 5.08
CA GLN A 56 6.38 -0.87 5.52
C GLN A 56 5.36 -1.74 6.27
N VAL A 57 4.61 -1.16 7.21
CA VAL A 57 3.58 -1.87 7.98
C VAL A 57 2.47 -2.39 7.06
N ILE A 58 2.04 -1.59 6.10
CA ILE A 58 1.01 -1.99 5.13
C ILE A 58 1.51 -3.18 4.28
N LEU A 59 2.72 -3.08 3.73
CA LEU A 59 3.31 -4.15 2.91
C LEU A 59 3.50 -5.46 3.68
N GLN A 60 3.86 -5.40 4.98
CA GLN A 60 3.96 -6.60 5.82
C GLN A 60 2.61 -7.31 5.99
N ASN A 61 1.51 -6.55 6.10
CA ASN A 61 0.17 -7.12 6.25
C ASN A 61 -0.38 -7.70 4.95
N LEU A 62 0.04 -7.19 3.78
CA LEU A 62 -0.39 -7.72 2.49
C LEU A 62 0.02 -9.19 2.28
N HIS A 63 1.05 -9.69 2.97
CA HIS A 63 1.42 -11.10 2.84
C HIS A 63 0.28 -12.06 3.22
N THR A 64 -0.53 -11.72 4.22
CA THR A 64 -1.61 -12.60 4.74
C THR A 64 -3.02 -12.06 4.49
N ARG A 65 -3.14 -10.81 4.04
CA ARG A 65 -4.41 -10.07 3.94
C ARG A 65 -4.46 -9.26 2.65
N GLN A 66 -5.64 -8.75 2.32
CA GLN A 66 -5.83 -7.79 1.23
C GLN A 66 -6.16 -6.42 1.81
N LEU A 67 -5.46 -5.37 1.36
CA LEU A 67 -5.81 -4.01 1.73
C LEU A 67 -7.15 -3.65 1.08
N VAL A 68 -8.06 -3.07 1.84
CA VAL A 68 -9.39 -2.64 1.38
C VAL A 68 -9.44 -1.12 1.23
N ARG A 69 -8.85 -0.38 2.18
CA ARG A 69 -8.96 1.09 2.22
C ARG A 69 -7.80 1.75 2.97
N LEU A 70 -7.45 2.95 2.53
CA LEU A 70 -6.63 3.94 3.25
C LEU A 70 -7.47 5.21 3.47
N GLU A 71 -7.42 5.77 4.67
CA GLU A 71 -8.12 7.01 5.01
C GLU A 71 -7.25 7.90 5.92
N PRO A 72 -7.09 9.21 5.62
CA PRO A 72 -6.35 10.09 6.49
C PRO A 72 -7.09 10.27 7.81
N ASP A 73 -6.37 10.23 8.93
CA ASP A 73 -6.95 10.43 10.25
C ASP A 73 -6.05 11.31 11.13
N LYS A 74 -6.62 11.88 12.20
CA LYS A 74 -5.85 12.62 13.18
C LYS A 74 -4.80 11.71 13.85
N GLY A 75 -3.54 11.95 13.51
CA GLY A 75 -2.39 11.26 14.07
C GLY A 75 -1.92 10.05 13.26
N GLY A 76 -2.37 9.87 12.02
CA GLY A 76 -1.84 8.86 11.11
C GLY A 76 -2.78 8.52 9.96
N VAL A 77 -2.73 7.27 9.52
CA VAL A 77 -3.59 6.73 8.46
C VAL A 77 -4.39 5.56 9.00
N LEU A 78 -5.71 5.63 8.87
CA LEU A 78 -6.60 4.52 9.16
C LEU A 78 -6.53 3.54 7.98
N VAL A 79 -6.22 2.29 8.27
CA VAL A 79 -6.10 1.23 7.28
C VAL A 79 -7.10 0.13 7.57
N GLU A 80 -7.64 -0.45 6.50
CA GLU A 80 -8.57 -1.59 6.59
C GLU A 80 -8.06 -2.73 5.72
N PHE A 81 -8.00 -3.92 6.30
CA PHE A 81 -7.64 -5.17 5.64
C PHE A 81 -8.79 -6.18 5.70
N SER A 82 -8.85 -7.09 4.73
CA SER A 82 -9.71 -8.28 4.72
C SER A 82 -8.90 -9.57 4.59
N GLY A 83 -9.50 -10.69 5.01
CA GLY A 83 -8.87 -12.01 4.96
C GLY A 83 -8.10 -12.38 6.24
N GLY A 84 -7.30 -13.44 6.19
CA GLY A 84 -6.54 -13.92 7.35
C GLY A 84 -7.41 -14.41 8.52
N GLY A 85 -8.64 -14.86 8.26
CA GLY A 85 -9.60 -15.31 9.27
C GLY A 85 -10.50 -14.21 9.84
N PHE A 86 -10.51 -13.02 9.23
CA PHE A 86 -11.38 -11.91 9.59
C PHE A 86 -12.17 -11.43 8.37
N ALA A 87 -13.42 -11.04 8.61
CA ALA A 87 -14.23 -10.32 7.64
C ALA A 87 -13.59 -8.94 7.36
N PHE A 88 -13.09 -8.28 8.40
CA PHE A 88 -12.20 -7.12 8.27
C PHE A 88 -11.37 -6.93 9.55
N GLU A 89 -10.27 -6.20 9.39
CA GLU A 89 -9.43 -5.68 10.46
C GLU A 89 -9.00 -4.26 10.14
N ARG A 90 -9.25 -3.33 11.05
CA ARG A 90 -9.01 -1.90 10.87
C ARG A 90 -8.16 -1.36 12.01
N PHE A 91 -7.16 -0.58 11.68
CA PHE A 91 -6.32 0.06 12.68
C PHE A 91 -5.68 1.36 12.19
N LEU A 92 -5.31 2.22 13.14
CA LEU A 92 -4.57 3.45 12.86
C LEU A 92 -3.07 3.17 12.81
N ILE A 93 -2.39 3.52 11.73
CA ILE A 93 -0.92 3.52 11.67
C ILE A 93 -0.42 4.96 11.77
N ARG A 94 0.33 5.27 12.83
CA ARG A 94 0.98 6.58 13.00
C ARG A 94 2.11 6.77 12.00
N ASP A 95 2.59 8.00 11.84
CA ASP A 95 3.69 8.32 10.92
C ASP A 95 5.00 7.58 11.25
N ASP A 96 5.19 7.18 12.51
CA ASP A 96 6.32 6.36 12.99
C ASP A 96 6.10 4.85 12.81
N GLY A 97 4.97 4.43 12.24
CA GLY A 97 4.61 3.03 12.03
C GLY A 97 3.96 2.34 13.24
N ARG A 98 3.78 3.02 14.39
CA ARG A 98 3.14 2.41 15.55
C ARG A 98 1.63 2.28 15.36
N VAL A 99 1.09 1.14 15.79
CA VAL A 99 -0.35 0.87 15.84
C VAL A 99 -0.83 0.97 17.29
N PRO A 100 -1.68 1.95 17.66
CA PRO A 100 -2.20 2.06 19.01
C PRO A 100 -3.33 1.03 19.26
N ASN A 101 -3.21 0.26 20.35
CA ASN A 101 -4.17 -0.78 20.73
C ASN A 101 -5.64 -0.32 20.84
N PHE A 102 -5.88 0.97 21.13
CA PHE A 102 -7.23 1.51 21.39
C PHE A 102 -8.00 1.91 20.13
N ARG A 103 -7.38 1.84 18.94
CA ARG A 103 -8.05 2.06 17.64
C ARG A 103 -7.88 0.84 16.75
N TYR A 104 -8.24 -0.31 17.31
CA TYR A 104 -8.24 -1.60 16.64
C TYR A 104 -9.66 -2.14 16.62
N GLU A 105 -10.19 -2.39 15.42
CA GLU A 105 -11.49 -3.00 15.21
C GLU A 105 -11.30 -4.25 14.34
N ALA A 106 -11.83 -5.39 14.78
CA ALA A 106 -11.79 -6.62 13.99
C ALA A 106 -13.13 -7.35 14.10
N LYS A 107 -13.59 -7.91 12.97
CA LYS A 107 -14.77 -8.77 12.93
C LYS A 107 -14.36 -10.12 12.36
N LYS A 108 -14.55 -11.18 13.16
CA LYS A 108 -14.37 -12.56 12.69
C LYS A 108 -15.51 -12.97 11.76
N GLU A 109 -15.21 -13.84 10.80
CA GLU A 109 -16.23 -14.51 9.98
C GLU A 109 -17.13 -15.42 10.82
#